data_AF-A0A258TWE0-F1
#
_entry.id   AF-A0A258TWE0-F1
#
_cell.length_a   1.000
_cell.length_b   1.000
_cell.length_c   1.000
_cell.angle_alpha   90.00
_cell.angle_beta   90.00
_cell.angle_gamma   90.00
#
_symmetry.space_group_name_H-M   'P 1'
#
loop_
_entity.id
_entity.type
_entity.pdbx_description
1 polymer ?
#
loop_
_entity_poly.entity_id
_entity_poly.type
_entity_poly.pdbx_seq_one_letter_code
_entity_poly.pdbx_strand_id
1 'polypeptide(L)'
;MLMARQARFVEEFSLSGSATAAAIQAGYSKCSAHMQASRLLTNDDILNALNERKRRLASNALAGQKSNKKPALRRVSWTSLDFLKLLFGGC
;
A
#
# COMPACT_ATOMS: atom_id res chain seq x y z
N MET A 1 6.25 -7.39 24.79
CA MET A 1 5.15 -6.52 25.33
C MET A 1 5.13 -5.25 24.51
N LEU A 2 4.04 -4.93 23.82
CA LEU A 2 4.00 -3.77 22.93
C LEU A 2 3.74 -2.47 23.71
N MET A 3 4.65 -1.51 23.56
CA MET A 3 4.48 -0.18 24.14
C MET A 3 3.46 0.64 23.34
N ALA A 4 2.73 1.56 23.97
CA ALA A 4 1.69 2.37 23.31
C ALA A 4 2.18 3.11 22.05
N ARG A 5 3.43 3.60 22.05
CA ARG A 5 4.06 4.24 20.88
C ARG A 5 4.38 3.26 19.75
N GLN A 6 4.75 2.02 20.09
CA GLN A 6 5.01 0.97 19.10
C GLN A 6 3.70 0.51 18.45
N ALA A 7 2.62 0.41 19.23
CA ALA A 7 1.28 0.10 18.70
C ALA A 7 0.83 1.16 17.68
N ARG A 8 0.97 2.46 18.00
CA ARG A 8 0.68 3.54 17.04
C ARG A 8 1.55 3.45 15.78
N PHE A 9 2.83 3.14 15.92
CA PHE A 9 3.71 2.93 14.77
C PHE A 9 3.19 1.81 13.84
N VAL A 10 2.75 0.67 14.39
CA VAL A 10 2.20 -0.45 13.63
C VAL A 10 0.93 -0.05 12.86
N GLU A 11 0.05 0.74 13.47
CA GLU A 11 -1.17 1.25 12.83
C GLU A 11 -0.85 2.20 11.68
N GLU A 12 -0.03 3.23 11.94
CA GLU A 12 0.36 4.23 10.94
C GLU A 12 1.17 3.63 9.80
N PHE A 13 2.03 2.64 10.07
CA PHE A 13 2.79 1.94 9.04
C PHE A 13 1.89 1.09 8.15
N SER A 14 0.85 0.47 8.73
CA SER A 14 -0.13 -0.30 7.96
C SER A 14 -0.97 0.59 7.02
N LEU A 15 -1.15 1.87 7.37
CA LEU A 15 -1.87 2.84 6.54
C LEU A 15 -0.98 3.49 5.48
N SER A 16 0.20 3.96 5.86
CA SER A 16 1.07 4.79 5.03
C SER A 16 2.08 4.00 4.18
N GLY A 17 2.47 2.79 4.62
CA GLY A 17 3.53 2.00 3.99
C GLY A 17 4.94 2.58 4.11
N SER A 18 5.11 3.72 4.78
CA SER A 18 6.40 4.40 4.96
C SER A 18 6.82 4.40 6.43
N ALA A 19 7.94 3.75 6.72
CA ALA A 19 8.41 3.57 8.10
C ALA A 19 8.77 4.92 8.75
N THR A 20 9.43 5.81 8.02
CA THR A 20 9.80 7.13 8.53
C THR A 20 8.56 7.99 8.82
N ALA A 21 7.58 8.00 7.92
CA ALA A 21 6.35 8.77 8.11
C ALA A 21 5.53 8.22 9.29
N ALA A 22 5.40 6.89 9.38
CA ALA A 22 4.72 6.23 10.48
C ALA A 22 5.36 6.53 11.83
N ALA A 23 6.70 6.59 11.90
CA ALA A 23 7.40 6.98 13.12
C ALA A 23 7.09 8.43 13.53
N ILE A 24 7.02 9.37 12.58
CA ILE A 24 6.66 10.76 12.88
C ILE A 24 5.23 10.84 13.42
N GLN A 25 4.27 10.15 12.80
CA GLN A 25 2.87 10.12 13.24
C GLN A 25 2.68 9.42 14.59
N ALA A 26 3.48 8.39 14.87
CA ALA A 26 3.51 7.71 16.16
C ALA A 26 4.10 8.58 17.29
N GLY A 27 4.64 9.76 16.97
CA GLY A 27 5.16 10.73 17.93
C GLY A 27 6.67 10.66 18.18
N TYR A 28 7.45 10.03 17.29
CA TYR A 28 8.91 10.10 17.33
C TYR A 28 9.42 11.41 16.72
N SER A 29 10.57 11.89 17.20
CA SER A 29 11.20 13.12 16.70
C SER A 29 11.56 13.00 15.23
N LYS A 30 11.27 14.02 14.43
CA LYS A 30 11.52 14.02 12.96
C LYS A 30 12.98 13.71 12.60
N CYS A 31 13.93 14.28 13.33
CA CYS A 31 15.37 14.09 13.09
C CYS A 31 15.83 12.65 13.30
N SER A 32 15.20 11.91 14.23
CA SER A 32 15.57 10.52 14.54
C SER A 32 14.55 9.50 14.02
N ALA A 33 13.46 9.95 13.39
CA ALA A 33 12.37 9.09 12.93
C ALA A 33 12.87 7.96 12.02
N HIS A 34 13.83 8.25 11.14
CA HIS A 34 14.40 7.23 10.25
C HIS A 34 15.19 6.15 11.02
N MET A 35 16.07 6.56 11.94
CA MET A 35 16.85 5.62 12.76
C MET A 35 15.94 4.78 13.66
N GLN A 36 14.95 5.42 14.28
CA GLN A 36 13.98 4.74 15.15
C GLN A 36 13.10 3.79 14.34
N ALA A 37 12.64 4.18 13.15
CA ALA A 37 11.89 3.31 12.26
C ALA A 37 12.68 2.05 11.89
N SER A 38 13.97 2.21 11.54
CA SER A 38 14.86 1.07 11.25
C SER A 38 14.95 0.11 12.44
N ARG A 39 15.20 0.64 13.65
CA ARG A 39 15.25 -0.15 14.90
C ARG A 39 13.92 -0.82 15.24
N LEU A 40 12.79 -0.19 14.94
CA LEU A 40 11.46 -0.77 15.17
C LEU A 40 11.20 -1.93 14.21
N LEU A 41 11.65 -1.83 12.96
CA LEU A 41 11.51 -2.90 11.97
C LEU A 41 12.43 -4.10 12.24
N THR A 42 13.51 -3.93 12.99
CA THR A 42 14.36 -5.05 13.42
C THR A 42 13.82 -5.80 14.65
N ASN A 43 12.76 -5.28 15.30
CA ASN A 43 12.21 -5.90 16.49
C ASN A 43 11.15 -6.95 16.14
N ASP A 44 11.36 -8.19 16.57
CA ASP A 44 10.47 -9.32 16.29
C ASP A 44 9.05 -9.13 16.82
N ASP A 45 8.87 -8.48 17.98
CA ASP A 45 7.54 -8.19 18.53
C ASP A 45 6.72 -7.30 17.58
N ILE A 46 7.39 -6.33 16.95
CA ILE A 46 6.78 -5.38 16.01
C ILE A 46 6.50 -6.05 14.68
N LEU A 47 7.44 -6.87 14.18
CA LEU A 47 7.25 -7.66 12.97
C LEU A 47 6.08 -8.63 13.11
N ASN A 48 5.94 -9.29 14.26
CA ASN A 48 4.82 -10.16 14.57
C ASN A 48 3.49 -9.40 14.58
N ALA A 49 3.45 -8.21 15.21
CA ALA A 49 2.25 -7.37 15.21
C ALA A 49 1.85 -6.91 13.79
N LEU A 50 2.83 -6.57 12.95
CA LEU A 50 2.60 -6.21 11.55
C LEU A 50 2.07 -7.38 10.73
N ASN A 51 2.64 -8.57 10.89
CA ASN A 51 2.19 -9.78 10.21
C ASN A 51 0.76 -10.15 10.63
N GLU A 52 0.46 -10.07 11.93
CA GLU A 52 -0.88 -10.27 12.47
C GLU A 52 -1.88 -9.28 11.85
N ARG A 53 -1.51 -7.99 11.77
CA ARG A 53 -2.36 -6.97 11.15
C ARG A 53 -2.59 -7.24 9.67
N LYS A 54 -1.54 -7.59 8.92
CA LYS A 54 -1.63 -7.98 7.50
C LYS A 54 -2.55 -9.18 7.31
N ARG A 55 -2.45 -10.21 8.15
CA ARG A 55 -3.32 -11.40 8.11
C ARG A 55 -4.78 -11.03 8.34
N ARG A 56 -5.09 -10.16 9.32
CA ARG A 56 -6.45 -9.68 9.59
C ARG A 56 -7.03 -8.86 8.43
N LEU A 57 -6.22 -8.00 7.83
CA LEU A 57 -6.62 -7.24 6.65
C LEU A 57 -6.87 -8.18 5.46
N ALA A 58 -6.00 -9.17 5.25
CA ALA A 58 -6.17 -10.18 4.22
C ALA A 58 -7.44 -11.02 4.44
N SER A 59 -7.71 -11.52 5.65
CA SER A 59 -8.93 -12.27 5.94
C SER A 59 -10.19 -11.45 5.72
N ASN A 60 -10.18 -10.17 6.13
CA ASN A 60 -11.29 -9.26 5.88
C ASN A 60 -11.47 -8.94 4.39
N ALA A 61 -10.35 -8.75 3.67
CA ALA A 61 -10.38 -8.54 2.22
C ALA A 61 -10.88 -9.78 1.48
N LEU A 62 -10.49 -10.98 1.91
CA LEU A 62 -10.97 -12.25 1.35
C LEU A 62 -12.46 -12.47 1.63
N ALA A 63 -12.94 -12.09 2.82
CA ALA A 63 -14.37 -12.10 3.14
C ALA A 63 -15.17 -11.12 2.25
N GLY A 64 -14.54 -10.03 1.79
CA GLY A 64 -15.14 -9.03 0.92
C GLY A 64 -14.96 -9.26 -0.59
N GLN A 65 -14.07 -10.15 -1.03
CA GLN A 65 -13.71 -10.29 -2.44
C GLN A 65 -14.32 -11.53 -3.09
N LYS A 66 -15.60 -11.42 -3.44
CA LYS A 66 -16.11 -12.04 -4.67
C LYS A 66 -15.91 -11.03 -5.81
N SER A 67 -15.24 -11.50 -6.87
CA SER A 67 -15.08 -10.90 -8.20
C SER A 67 -14.60 -9.44 -8.31
N ASN A 68 -13.37 -9.23 -8.75
CA ASN A 68 -13.16 -8.34 -9.89
C ASN A 68 -11.89 -8.76 -10.66
N LYS A 69 -12.02 -9.81 -11.48
CA LYS A 69 -11.04 -10.02 -12.55
C LYS A 69 -11.27 -8.90 -13.55
N LYS A 70 -10.55 -7.79 -13.43
CA LYS A 70 -10.55 -6.77 -14.49
C LYS A 70 -10.03 -7.46 -15.76
N PRO A 71 -10.86 -7.64 -16.81
CA PRO A 71 -10.35 -8.23 -18.03
C PRO A 71 -9.26 -7.29 -18.56
N ALA A 72 -8.15 -7.89 -18.98
CA ALA A 72 -7.03 -7.19 -19.57
C ALA A 72 -7.56 -6.25 -20.65
N LEU A 73 -7.32 -4.95 -20.46
CA LEU A 73 -7.58 -3.94 -21.49
C LEU A 73 -6.81 -4.37 -22.73
N ARG A 74 -7.55 -4.81 -23.75
CA ARG A 74 -7.00 -5.17 -25.06
C ARG A 74 -6.42 -3.88 -25.63
N ARG A 75 -5.09 -3.77 -25.63
CA ARG A 75 -4.35 -2.64 -26.20
C ARG A 75 -4.64 -2.59 -27.69
N VAL A 76 -5.64 -1.81 -28.11
CA VAL A 76 -5.78 -1.46 -29.52
C VAL A 76 -4.64 -0.48 -29.80
N SER A 77 -3.63 -0.93 -30.53
CA SER A 77 -2.60 -0.02 -31.03
C SER A 77 -3.27 0.89 -32.04
N TRP A 78 -3.40 2.17 -31.72
CA TRP A 78 -3.78 3.19 -32.68
C TRP A 78 -2.61 3.33 -33.65
N THR A 79 -2.65 2.59 -34.76
CA THR A 79 -1.76 2.88 -35.87
C THR A 79 -2.33 4.08 -36.63
N SER A 80 -1.47 4.89 -37.24
CA SER A 80 -1.85 6.12 -37.97
C SER A 80 -3.01 5.90 -38.98
N LEU A 81 -3.15 4.68 -39.53
CA LEU A 81 -4.23 4.33 -40.45
C LEU A 81 -5.62 4.23 -39.79
N ASP A 82 -5.72 3.84 -38.51
CA ASP A 82 -7.01 3.74 -37.81
C ASP A 82 -7.58 5.14 -37.51
N PHE A 83 -6.69 6.12 -37.27
CA PHE A 83 -7.06 7.52 -37.07
C PHE A 83 -7.50 8.20 -38.37
N LEU A 84 -6.84 7.90 -39.50
CA LEU A 84 -7.21 8.48 -40.80
C LEU A 84 -8.58 8.02 -41.31
N LYS A 85 -8.99 6.77 -41.03
CA LYS A 85 -10.33 6.28 -41.40
C LYS A 85 -11.47 7.02 -40.70
N LEU A 86 -11.23 7.58 -39.51
CA LEU A 86 -12.23 8.34 -38.75
C LEU A 86 -12.38 9.78 -39.23
N LEU A 87 -11.32 10.39 -39.75
CA LEU A 87 -11.33 11.77 -40.25
C LEU A 87 -11.78 11.89 -41.70
N PHE A 88 -11.62 10.83 -42.51
CA PHE A 88 -11.88 10.87 -43.95
C PHE A 88 -12.95 9.87 -44.43
N GLY A 89 -13.71 9.27 -43.51
CA GLY A 89 -14.75 8.28 -43.84
C GLY A 89 -16.16 8.75 -43.48
N GLY A 90 -16.69 9.73 -44.21
CA GLY A 90 -18.08 10.18 -44.03
C GLY A 90 -18.46 11.33 -44.96
N CYS A 91 -18.95 10.95 -46.15
CA CYS A 91 -19.35 11.75 -47.33
C CYS A 91 -18.23 12.11 -48.31
#